data_AF-A0A026VRG7-F1
#
_entry.id   AF-A0A026VRG7-F1
#
_cell.length_a   1.000
_cell.length_b   1.000
_cell.length_c   1.000
_cell.angle_alpha   90.00
_cell.angle_beta   90.00
_cell.angle_gamma   90.00
#
_symmetry.space_group_name_H-M   'P 1'
#
loop_
_entity.id
_entity.type
_entity.pdbx_description
1 polymer ?
#
loop_
_entity_poly.entity_id
_entity_poly.type
_entity_poly.pdbx_seq_one_letter_code
_entity_poly.pdbx_strand_id
1 'polypeptide(L)'
;MNILLKTHEEFNYAEYWDTFFKKRGTKAFEWYGEFPELCNILLQYIKKTDNILIIGCGKSTVGMSLYDAGYKNITKIDISYKTDVPDPKKMFTFFDLPLMQYRRKTVRPDLISEYMDATQMTYPDEKFNVVLDKGILDVLMPDTEETTIAKIDKYFKEVTRVLRNGGRYVCISLLQEHILRKLLSYFPASNFMFHISRCHDAESKARTEGGSSIPIFMIIATKCSKLQQTERERHLVDGRLERLSSIEDMISAVFSTQQLALMLNKLRNSNIVDIGEVSLDLQLPGDEHPRYTVYVIDRPCTYCESTFAAYIDRPSTHCERMFAAYIVPQGKETDWLYSTKEGRQEAVKQTGRNRLAIVTLRREHTFKSLFSVKQELAACMSSLAPDFYKELGIPVLILGDIGTRTIWYQGESNISGPFVVEDVKDYEVRRLIFLNNPYVIQSEARLKEAKGRRGRTRKIADLEFLAREYHGYMVGYVNAVIDTEAEDEILVLGLGGGGLCMYLHRCFPKASILITAVEIDYAILTVAKRCFNFVTNDRVKVEIADGIQFVKDAATNGKKYKAILCDMDNKDSSFGMSFPPKEFLEISVLRAVAASLTQDGLFILNL
;
A
#
# COMPACT_ATOMS: atom_id res chain seq x y z
N MET A 1 -8.31 -15.25 9.68
CA MET A 1 -8.01 -14.80 8.29
C MET A 1 -6.88 -13.80 8.41
N ASN A 2 -5.73 -14.05 7.80
CA ASN A 2 -4.63 -13.09 7.81
C ASN A 2 -4.84 -12.16 6.61
N ILE A 3 -5.07 -10.88 6.90
CA ILE A 3 -5.12 -9.83 5.89
C ILE A 3 -3.68 -9.51 5.48
N LEU A 4 -3.41 -9.52 4.18
CA LEU A 4 -2.14 -9.10 3.61
C LEU A 4 -2.05 -7.58 3.60
N LEU A 5 -0.92 -7.04 4.03
CA LEU A 5 -0.63 -5.61 4.08
C LEU A 5 0.34 -5.23 2.95
N LYS A 6 0.06 -4.15 2.24
CA LYS A 6 0.98 -3.54 1.27
C LYS A 6 1.14 -2.05 1.57
N THR A 7 2.37 -1.55 1.55
CA THR A 7 2.70 -0.14 1.83
C THR A 7 2.82 0.65 0.53
N HIS A 8 2.41 1.91 0.53
CA HIS A 8 2.55 2.82 -0.63
C HIS A 8 3.76 3.76 -0.54
N GLU A 9 4.49 3.74 0.57
CA GLU A 9 5.63 4.63 0.82
C GLU A 9 6.97 3.91 0.72
N GLU A 10 7.92 4.55 0.04
CA GLU A 10 9.31 4.15 0.04
C GLU A 10 10.02 4.76 1.26
N PHE A 11 10.31 3.93 2.26
CA PHE A 11 11.20 4.35 3.35
C PHE A 11 12.64 4.49 2.83
N ASN A 12 13.50 5.33 3.44
CA ASN A 12 14.90 5.42 3.01
C ASN A 12 15.69 4.16 3.47
N TYR A 13 15.75 3.13 2.61
CA TYR A 13 16.32 1.80 2.90
C TYR A 13 17.79 1.85 3.26
N ALA A 14 18.58 2.58 2.47
CA ALA A 14 20.02 2.61 2.60
C ALA A 14 20.45 3.17 3.96
N GLU A 15 19.85 4.29 4.36
CA GLU A 15 20.16 4.95 5.63
C GLU A 15 19.74 4.09 6.85
N TYR A 16 18.61 3.37 6.74
CA TYR A 16 18.17 2.46 7.79
C TYR A 16 19.17 1.32 8.02
N TRP A 17 19.62 0.67 6.94
CA TRP A 17 20.58 -0.43 7.02
C TRP A 17 21.94 0.04 7.53
N ASP A 18 22.43 1.18 7.04
CA ASP A 18 23.64 1.81 7.54
C ASP A 18 23.57 2.06 9.05
N THR A 19 22.44 2.62 9.50
CA THR A 19 22.20 2.86 10.92
C THR A 19 22.08 1.56 11.71
N PHE A 20 21.44 0.53 11.15
CA PHE A 20 21.26 -0.78 11.76
C PHE A 20 22.61 -1.46 12.03
N PHE A 21 23.51 -1.47 11.04
CA PHE A 21 24.85 -2.05 11.20
C PHE A 21 25.75 -1.18 12.09
N LYS A 22 25.64 0.16 12.03
CA LYS A 22 26.41 1.08 12.89
C LYS A 22 25.99 1.00 14.37
N LYS A 23 24.69 0.96 14.69
CA LYS A 23 24.19 0.97 16.08
C LYS A 23 24.50 -0.31 16.86
N ARG A 24 24.72 -1.45 16.19
CA ARG A 24 24.83 -2.76 16.85
C ARG A 24 26.25 -3.11 17.36
N GLY A 25 27.31 -2.48 16.84
CA GLY A 25 28.66 -2.54 17.43
C GLY A 25 29.21 -3.96 17.72
N THR A 26 29.95 -4.13 18.82
CA THR A 26 30.76 -5.33 19.18
C THR A 26 30.08 -6.32 20.14
N LYS A 27 28.77 -6.20 20.43
CA LYS A 27 28.09 -7.14 21.34
C LYS A 27 28.07 -8.56 20.75
N ALA A 28 28.44 -9.56 21.54
CA ALA A 28 28.35 -10.98 21.13
C ALA A 28 26.88 -11.35 20.94
N PHE A 29 26.49 -11.69 19.71
CA PHE A 29 25.11 -11.94 19.31
C PHE A 29 25.03 -13.13 18.35
N GLU A 30 24.00 -13.96 18.47
CA GLU A 30 23.70 -15.03 17.52
C GLU A 30 22.92 -14.42 16.33
N TRP A 31 23.58 -14.27 15.19
CA TRP A 31 22.98 -13.63 14.01
C TRP A 31 21.77 -14.45 13.53
N TYR A 32 20.66 -13.75 13.29
CA TYR A 32 19.44 -14.27 12.64
C TYR A 32 18.69 -15.39 13.37
N GLY A 33 18.86 -15.48 14.69
CA GLY A 33 18.18 -16.45 15.54
C GLY A 33 19.04 -17.67 15.88
N GLU A 34 18.61 -18.39 16.91
CA GLU A 34 19.23 -19.63 17.36
C GLU A 34 18.55 -20.85 16.70
N PHE A 35 19.13 -22.02 16.91
CA PHE A 35 18.59 -23.26 16.35
C PHE A 35 17.10 -23.52 16.65
N PRO A 36 16.56 -23.27 17.87
CA PRO A 36 15.14 -23.53 18.15
C PRO A 36 14.18 -22.71 17.28
N GLU A 37 14.56 -21.50 16.89
CA GLU A 37 13.73 -20.64 16.05
C GLU A 37 13.88 -20.94 14.55
N LEU A 38 14.95 -21.63 14.16
CA LEU A 38 15.25 -21.95 12.76
C LEU A 38 14.89 -23.40 12.40
N CYS A 39 14.76 -24.28 13.39
CA CYS A 39 14.67 -25.73 13.19
C CYS A 39 13.44 -26.15 12.36
N ASN A 40 12.31 -25.44 12.52
CA ASN A 40 11.07 -25.73 11.80
C ASN A 40 11.24 -25.74 10.28
N ILE A 41 12.05 -24.82 9.75
CA ILE A 41 12.37 -24.75 8.32
C ILE A 41 13.61 -25.58 8.03
N LEU A 42 14.69 -25.40 8.82
CA LEU A 42 15.99 -26.00 8.58
C LEU A 42 15.93 -27.54 8.50
N LEU A 43 15.18 -28.19 9.38
CA LEU A 43 15.10 -29.66 9.44
C LEU A 43 14.28 -30.28 8.30
N GLN A 44 13.54 -29.48 7.51
CA GLN A 44 12.89 -29.95 6.29
C GLN A 44 13.91 -30.22 5.17
N TYR A 45 15.10 -29.60 5.25
CA TYR A 45 16.11 -29.61 4.21
C TYR A 45 17.40 -30.34 4.60
N ILE A 46 17.52 -30.76 5.87
CA ILE A 46 18.71 -31.46 6.39
C ILE A 46 18.29 -32.81 6.99
N LYS A 47 18.96 -33.89 6.59
CA LYS A 47 18.80 -35.24 7.12
C LYS A 47 19.93 -35.60 8.08
N LYS A 48 19.66 -36.48 9.06
CA LYS A 48 20.68 -36.91 10.04
C LYS A 48 21.91 -37.60 9.43
N THR A 49 21.74 -38.18 8.24
CA THR A 49 22.80 -38.85 7.48
C THR A 49 23.58 -37.90 6.56
N ASP A 50 23.19 -36.62 6.48
CA ASP A 50 23.84 -35.67 5.58
C ASP A 50 25.20 -35.24 6.10
N ASN A 51 26.18 -35.11 5.19
CA ASN A 51 27.42 -34.40 5.47
C ASN A 51 27.16 -32.90 5.38
N ILE A 52 27.29 -32.19 6.49
CA ILE A 52 26.91 -30.77 6.63
C ILE A 52 28.18 -29.94 6.78
N LEU A 53 28.36 -28.96 5.91
CA LEU A 53 29.38 -27.92 6.03
C LEU A 53 28.72 -26.63 6.55
N ILE A 54 29.19 -26.08 7.66
CA ILE A 54 28.77 -24.78 8.18
C ILE A 54 29.89 -23.78 7.89
N ILE A 55 29.59 -22.76 7.09
CA ILE A 55 30.56 -21.75 6.67
C ILE A 55 30.41 -20.48 7.51
N GLY A 56 31.53 -19.85 7.87
CA GLY A 56 31.53 -18.59 8.63
C GLY A 56 30.94 -18.78 10.03
N CYS A 57 31.29 -19.89 10.67
CA CYS A 57 30.56 -20.36 11.84
C CYS A 57 30.77 -19.51 13.11
N GLY A 58 31.79 -18.65 13.16
CA GLY A 58 32.08 -17.70 14.23
C GLY A 58 31.85 -18.25 15.64
N LYS A 59 31.06 -17.53 16.43
CA LYS A 59 30.59 -17.94 17.76
C LYS A 59 29.25 -18.69 17.75
N SER A 60 28.70 -18.97 16.57
CA SER A 60 27.35 -19.53 16.42
C SER A 60 27.22 -20.90 17.09
N THR A 61 26.12 -21.06 17.83
CA THR A 61 25.74 -22.30 18.50
C THR A 61 25.02 -23.30 17.59
N VAL A 62 24.57 -22.88 16.39
CA VAL A 62 23.73 -23.70 15.49
C VAL A 62 24.34 -25.08 15.19
N GLY A 63 25.65 -25.15 14.97
CA GLY A 63 26.34 -26.42 14.71
C GLY A 63 26.40 -27.35 15.93
N MET A 64 26.49 -26.78 17.13
CA MET A 64 26.45 -27.56 18.38
C MET A 64 25.03 -28.08 18.64
N SER A 65 24.02 -27.24 18.46
CA SER A 65 22.62 -27.62 18.63
C SER A 65 22.18 -28.68 17.61
N LEU A 66 22.61 -28.57 16.34
CA LEU A 66 22.39 -29.62 15.33
C LEU A 66 23.04 -30.94 15.74
N TYR A 67 24.28 -30.91 16.25
CA TYR A 67 24.96 -32.11 16.73
C TYR A 67 24.21 -32.78 17.88
N ASP A 68 23.72 -31.99 18.82
CA ASP A 68 22.96 -32.45 19.99
C ASP A 68 21.57 -33.00 19.57
N ALA A 69 20.98 -32.48 18.50
CA ALA A 69 19.75 -32.99 17.87
C ALA A 69 19.96 -34.29 17.05
N GLY A 70 21.20 -34.78 16.95
CA GLY A 70 21.54 -36.07 16.33
C GLY A 70 22.13 -35.98 14.92
N TYR A 71 22.52 -34.80 14.45
CA TYR A 71 23.21 -34.61 13.18
C TYR A 71 24.72 -34.69 13.41
N LYS A 72 25.32 -35.87 13.22
CA LYS A 72 26.70 -36.11 13.68
C LYS A 72 27.79 -35.73 12.68
N ASN A 73 27.48 -35.71 11.38
CA ASN A 73 28.45 -35.44 10.32
C ASN A 73 28.54 -33.94 10.00
N ILE A 74 29.07 -33.15 10.94
CA ILE A 74 29.14 -31.68 10.81
C ILE A 74 30.60 -31.22 10.76
N THR A 75 30.94 -30.46 9.73
CA THR A 75 32.20 -29.73 9.59
C THR A 75 31.92 -28.23 9.63
N LYS A 76 32.66 -27.50 10.46
CA LYS A 76 32.54 -26.04 10.61
C LYS A 76 33.83 -25.37 10.14
N ILE A 77 33.73 -24.33 9.33
CA ILE A 77 34.88 -23.53 8.89
C ILE A 77 34.76 -22.05 9.26
N ASP A 78 35.88 -21.40 9.59
CA ASP A 78 35.97 -19.96 9.82
C ASP A 78 37.40 -19.43 9.66
N ILE A 79 37.57 -18.19 9.17
CA ILE A 79 38.88 -17.53 9.08
C ILE A 79 39.40 -17.03 10.44
N SER A 80 38.53 -16.87 11.44
CA SER A 80 38.90 -16.44 12.79
C SER A 80 39.61 -17.52 13.62
N TYR A 81 39.66 -18.75 13.12
CA TYR A 81 40.41 -19.85 13.76
C TYR A 81 41.93 -19.79 13.51
N LYS A 82 42.45 -18.72 12.88
CA LYS A 82 43.89 -18.48 12.73
C LYS A 82 44.53 -18.24 14.10
N THR A 83 45.25 -19.24 14.62
CA THR A 83 45.81 -19.26 15.97
C THR A 83 47.20 -18.66 16.17
N ASP A 84 47.82 -17.99 15.18
CA ASP A 84 49.26 -17.62 15.27
C ASP A 84 49.63 -16.16 14.98
N VAL A 85 48.77 -15.18 15.31
CA VAL A 85 49.22 -13.76 15.33
C VAL A 85 48.83 -13.11 16.66
N PRO A 86 49.80 -12.73 17.53
CA PRO A 86 49.52 -11.95 18.71
C PRO A 86 49.17 -10.51 18.29
N ASP A 87 47.87 -10.23 18.17
CA ASP A 87 47.35 -8.86 18.14
C ASP A 87 47.06 -8.42 19.58
N PRO A 88 47.84 -7.50 20.17
CA PRO A 88 47.69 -7.06 21.56
C PRO A 88 46.36 -6.33 21.82
N LYS A 89 45.56 -5.99 20.80
CA LYS A 89 44.22 -5.39 20.96
C LYS A 89 43.07 -6.40 20.84
N LYS A 90 43.36 -7.66 20.49
CA LYS A 90 42.38 -8.76 20.43
C LYS A 90 42.72 -9.86 21.45
N MET A 91 42.87 -9.46 22.71
CA MET A 91 42.82 -10.38 23.85
C MET A 91 41.41 -11.00 23.95
N PHE A 92 41.12 -11.99 23.10
CA PHE A 92 40.52 -13.18 23.67
C PHE A 92 41.54 -13.71 24.66
N THR A 93 41.12 -13.78 25.92
CA THR A 93 41.85 -14.42 26.99
C THR A 93 42.37 -15.76 26.47
N PHE A 94 43.70 -15.85 26.31
CA PHE A 94 44.46 -17.03 25.92
C PHE A 94 44.13 -18.29 26.75
N PHE A 95 43.36 -18.12 27.84
CA PHE A 95 42.87 -19.15 28.75
C PHE A 95 41.61 -19.91 28.29
N ASP A 96 40.75 -19.38 27.40
CA ASP A 96 39.46 -20.01 27.08
C ASP A 96 39.49 -20.98 25.88
N LEU A 97 40.42 -20.79 24.95
CA LEU A 97 40.57 -21.60 23.74
C LEU A 97 40.95 -23.06 24.02
N PRO A 98 41.94 -23.37 24.90
CA PRO A 98 42.29 -24.75 25.23
C PRO A 98 41.15 -25.47 25.97
N LEU A 99 40.45 -24.77 26.89
CA LEU A 99 39.34 -25.34 27.66
C LEU A 99 38.11 -25.61 26.78
N MET A 100 37.80 -24.72 25.83
CA MET A 100 36.73 -24.93 24.84
C MET A 100 37.07 -26.04 23.84
N GLN A 101 38.30 -26.12 23.34
CA GLN A 101 38.71 -27.22 22.45
C GLN A 101 38.72 -28.57 23.18
N TYR A 102 39.14 -28.59 24.46
CA TYR A 102 39.10 -29.77 25.31
C TYR A 102 37.66 -30.24 25.61
N ARG A 103 36.75 -29.33 26.00
CA ARG A 103 35.32 -29.64 26.21
C ARG A 103 34.63 -30.07 24.91
N ARG A 104 35.00 -29.52 23.75
CA ARG A 104 34.44 -29.91 22.44
C ARG A 104 34.84 -31.34 22.06
N LYS A 105 36.12 -31.70 22.17
CA LYS A 105 36.60 -33.05 21.83
C LYS A 105 36.07 -34.13 22.78
N THR A 106 35.73 -33.78 24.02
CA THR A 106 35.18 -34.72 25.00
C THR A 106 33.65 -34.87 24.93
N VAL A 107 32.91 -33.81 24.56
CA VAL A 107 31.43 -33.83 24.52
C VAL A 107 30.88 -34.06 23.10
N ARG A 108 31.57 -33.60 22.06
CA ARG A 108 31.14 -33.68 20.65
C ARG A 108 32.30 -34.12 19.74
N PRO A 109 32.79 -35.35 19.89
CA PRO A 109 34.01 -35.82 19.23
C PRO A 109 33.95 -35.73 17.69
N ASP A 110 32.77 -35.90 17.08
CA ASP A 110 32.62 -35.89 15.61
C ASP A 110 32.31 -34.50 15.03
N LEU A 111 32.20 -33.45 15.86
CA LEU A 111 32.00 -32.08 15.39
C LEU A 111 33.35 -31.47 14.98
N ILE A 112 33.61 -31.43 13.68
CA ILE A 112 34.88 -30.94 13.12
C ILE A 112 34.85 -29.40 13.03
N SER A 113 35.94 -28.74 13.43
CA SER A 113 36.12 -27.29 13.32
C SER A 113 37.50 -26.97 12.74
N GLU A 114 37.55 -26.26 11.62
CA GLU A 114 38.78 -26.02 10.84
C GLU A 114 38.92 -24.55 10.43
N TYR A 115 40.15 -24.04 10.41
CA TYR A 115 40.45 -22.78 9.75
C TYR A 115 40.41 -22.97 8.23
N MET A 116 39.54 -22.23 7.54
CA MET A 116 39.47 -22.27 6.07
C MET A 116 38.80 -21.00 5.52
N ASP A 117 39.30 -20.51 4.39
CA ASP A 117 38.64 -19.46 3.61
C ASP A 117 37.57 -20.10 2.71
N ALA A 118 36.33 -19.65 2.85
CA ALA A 118 35.19 -20.17 2.08
C ALA A 118 35.27 -19.86 0.58
N THR A 119 36.10 -18.91 0.17
CA THR A 119 36.37 -18.59 -1.24
C THR A 119 37.42 -19.50 -1.87
N GLN A 120 38.06 -20.36 -1.07
CA GLN A 120 39.09 -21.31 -1.50
C GLN A 120 39.13 -22.53 -0.57
N MET A 121 38.12 -23.39 -0.67
CA MET A 121 38.00 -24.59 0.16
C MET A 121 38.89 -25.73 -0.36
N THR A 122 39.57 -26.42 0.54
CA THR A 122 40.47 -27.54 0.19
C THR A 122 39.75 -28.89 0.11
N TYR A 123 38.43 -28.91 0.26
CA TYR A 123 37.63 -30.11 0.18
C TYR A 123 37.49 -30.61 -1.26
N PRO A 124 37.38 -31.93 -1.49
CA PRO A 124 37.01 -32.48 -2.78
C PRO A 124 35.65 -32.00 -3.27
N ASP A 125 35.48 -32.01 -4.58
CA ASP A 125 34.21 -31.77 -5.26
C ASP A 125 33.14 -32.75 -4.74
N GLU A 126 31.90 -32.28 -4.66
CA GLU A 126 30.73 -33.09 -4.29
C GLU A 126 30.81 -33.82 -2.92
N LYS A 127 31.66 -33.35 -1.99
CA LYS A 127 31.81 -33.93 -0.65
C LYS A 127 30.58 -33.77 0.24
N PHE A 128 29.90 -32.62 0.17
CA PHE A 128 28.85 -32.25 1.12
C PHE A 128 27.45 -32.38 0.55
N ASN A 129 26.52 -32.77 1.41
CA ASN A 129 25.09 -32.82 1.12
C ASN A 129 24.45 -31.45 1.35
N VAL A 130 24.89 -30.74 2.38
CA VAL A 130 24.36 -29.45 2.79
C VAL A 130 25.49 -28.49 3.08
N VAL A 131 25.39 -27.28 2.56
CA VAL A 131 26.21 -26.13 2.96
C VAL A 131 25.29 -25.12 3.65
N LEU A 132 25.56 -24.83 4.91
CA LEU A 132 24.82 -23.89 5.74
C LEU A 132 25.61 -22.59 5.91
N ASP A 133 25.04 -21.50 5.42
CA ASP A 133 25.49 -20.13 5.60
C ASP A 133 24.51 -19.42 6.54
N LYS A 134 25.01 -18.85 7.63
CA LYS A 134 24.21 -18.00 8.52
C LYS A 134 24.86 -16.63 8.65
N GLY A 135 24.55 -15.77 7.68
CA GLY A 135 24.96 -14.38 7.63
C GLY A 135 26.39 -14.12 7.18
N ILE A 136 27.13 -15.13 6.70
CA ILE A 136 28.44 -14.85 6.10
C ILE A 136 28.30 -14.18 4.73
N LEU A 137 27.25 -14.52 3.97
CA LEU A 137 26.94 -13.81 2.72
C LEU A 137 26.71 -12.30 2.92
N ASP A 138 25.94 -11.92 3.96
CA ASP A 138 25.67 -10.51 4.29
C ASP A 138 26.95 -9.76 4.68
N VAL A 139 27.91 -10.45 5.30
CA VAL A 139 29.22 -9.89 5.65
C VAL A 139 30.14 -9.77 4.43
N LEU A 140 30.09 -10.74 3.51
CA LEU A 140 30.93 -10.77 2.32
C LEU A 140 30.46 -9.85 1.21
N MET A 141 29.18 -9.44 1.21
CA MET A 141 28.57 -8.61 0.18
C MET A 141 27.96 -7.31 0.76
N PRO A 142 28.77 -6.40 1.34
CA PRO A 142 28.28 -5.14 1.90
C PRO A 142 27.82 -4.14 0.83
N ASP A 143 28.31 -4.29 -0.40
CA ASP A 143 28.09 -3.38 -1.52
C ASP A 143 27.98 -4.14 -2.87
N THR A 144 27.84 -3.38 -3.95
CA THR A 144 27.79 -3.87 -5.34
C THR A 144 29.06 -3.54 -6.12
N GLU A 145 30.19 -3.30 -5.44
CA GLU A 145 31.46 -3.00 -6.12
C GLU A 145 31.99 -4.24 -6.86
N GLU A 146 32.70 -4.03 -7.98
CA GLU A 146 33.18 -5.12 -8.82
C GLU A 146 34.07 -6.11 -8.06
N THR A 147 34.89 -5.60 -7.13
CA THR A 147 35.79 -6.43 -6.30
C THR A 147 35.02 -7.35 -5.34
N THR A 148 33.94 -6.83 -4.75
CA THR A 148 33.01 -7.58 -3.90
C THR A 148 32.30 -8.64 -4.71
N ILE A 149 31.76 -8.28 -5.88
CA ILE A 149 31.06 -9.21 -6.77
C ILE A 149 31.98 -10.36 -7.20
N ALA A 150 33.24 -10.07 -7.59
CA ALA A 150 34.21 -11.08 -7.97
C ALA A 150 34.55 -12.04 -6.83
N LYS A 151 34.59 -11.55 -5.58
CA LYS A 151 34.80 -12.39 -4.39
C LYS A 151 33.60 -13.30 -4.13
N ILE A 152 32.37 -12.78 -4.26
CA ILE A 152 31.15 -13.58 -4.14
C ILE A 152 31.06 -14.64 -5.23
N ASP A 153 31.49 -14.34 -6.46
CA ASP A 153 31.54 -15.36 -7.52
C ASP A 153 32.49 -16.51 -7.21
N LYS A 154 33.64 -16.23 -6.57
CA LYS A 154 34.54 -17.27 -6.06
C LYS A 154 33.87 -18.08 -4.94
N TYR A 155 33.26 -17.40 -3.98
CA TYR A 155 32.51 -18.04 -2.89
C TYR A 155 31.43 -19.00 -3.41
N PHE A 156 30.56 -18.53 -4.31
CA PHE A 156 29.49 -19.35 -4.87
C PHE A 156 30.00 -20.50 -5.74
N LYS A 157 31.11 -20.31 -6.47
CA LYS A 157 31.77 -21.41 -7.21
C LYS A 157 32.24 -22.50 -6.25
N GLU A 158 32.85 -22.14 -5.14
CA GLU A 158 33.29 -23.10 -4.13
C GLU A 158 32.11 -23.82 -3.47
N VAL A 159 31.06 -23.11 -3.08
CA VAL A 159 29.82 -23.72 -2.57
C VAL A 159 29.23 -24.70 -3.59
N THR A 160 29.16 -24.32 -4.85
CA THR A 160 28.64 -25.17 -5.94
C THR A 160 29.50 -26.41 -6.17
N ARG A 161 30.82 -26.26 -6.07
CA ARG A 161 31.81 -27.31 -6.29
C ARG A 161 31.75 -28.38 -5.20
N VAL A 162 31.74 -27.98 -3.93
CA VAL A 162 31.74 -28.93 -2.80
C VAL A 162 30.37 -29.59 -2.56
N LEU A 163 29.29 -29.02 -3.10
CA LEU A 163 27.96 -29.62 -3.06
C LEU A 163 27.80 -30.73 -4.09
N ARG A 164 27.34 -31.90 -3.64
CA ARG A 164 26.93 -32.99 -4.53
C ARG A 164 25.67 -32.64 -5.32
N ASN A 165 25.40 -33.39 -6.39
CA ASN A 165 24.09 -33.33 -7.06
C ASN A 165 22.95 -33.70 -6.10
N GLY A 166 21.88 -32.90 -6.09
CA GLY A 166 20.80 -32.97 -5.09
C GLY A 166 21.16 -32.38 -3.73
N GLY A 167 22.37 -31.85 -3.56
CA GLY A 167 22.80 -31.11 -2.39
C GLY A 167 22.14 -29.74 -2.28
N ARG A 168 22.14 -29.16 -1.08
CA ARG A 168 21.44 -27.91 -0.77
C ARG A 168 22.38 -26.88 -0.17
N TYR A 169 22.35 -25.69 -0.73
CA TYR A 169 22.84 -24.50 -0.07
C TYR A 169 21.69 -23.87 0.72
N VAL A 170 21.85 -23.75 2.03
CA VAL A 170 20.89 -23.13 2.95
C VAL A 170 21.52 -21.86 3.50
N CYS A 171 21.01 -20.70 3.10
CA CYS A 171 21.53 -19.40 3.50
C CYS A 171 20.50 -18.67 4.35
N ILE A 172 20.88 -18.22 5.54
CA ILE A 172 20.04 -17.38 6.40
C ILE A 172 20.60 -15.97 6.33
N SER A 173 19.75 -15.04 5.88
CA SER A 173 20.16 -13.68 5.53
C SER A 173 19.02 -12.69 5.79
N LEU A 174 19.36 -11.41 5.93
CA LEU A 174 18.38 -10.32 5.89
C LEU A 174 17.85 -10.07 4.47
N LEU A 175 18.52 -10.65 3.47
CA LEU A 175 18.14 -10.71 2.07
C LEU A 175 17.92 -9.32 1.46
N GLN A 176 18.91 -8.44 1.65
CA GLN A 176 18.91 -7.13 1.00
C GLN A 176 18.85 -7.28 -0.53
N GLU A 177 18.32 -6.26 -1.21
CA GLU A 177 17.99 -6.34 -2.63
C GLU A 177 19.17 -6.81 -3.49
N HIS A 178 20.38 -6.25 -3.29
CA HIS A 178 21.55 -6.64 -4.06
C HIS A 178 21.98 -8.09 -3.82
N ILE A 179 21.82 -8.58 -2.60
CA ILE A 179 22.08 -9.98 -2.23
C ILE A 179 21.07 -10.89 -2.91
N LEU A 180 19.78 -10.53 -2.88
CA LEU A 180 18.72 -11.28 -3.56
C LEU A 180 18.96 -11.34 -5.08
N ARG A 181 19.28 -10.21 -5.71
CA ARG A 181 19.62 -10.14 -7.15
C ARG A 181 20.82 -11.02 -7.48
N LYS A 182 21.84 -11.05 -6.62
CA LYS A 182 23.02 -11.90 -6.83
C LYS A 182 22.71 -13.40 -6.68
N LEU A 183 21.87 -13.78 -5.72
CA LEU A 183 21.40 -15.15 -5.55
C LEU A 183 20.56 -15.63 -6.74
N LEU A 184 19.61 -14.81 -7.19
CA LEU A 184 18.71 -15.12 -8.31
C LEU A 184 19.40 -15.09 -9.68
N SER A 185 20.51 -14.36 -9.83
CA SER A 185 21.30 -14.40 -11.07
C SER A 185 22.22 -15.61 -11.14
N TYR A 186 22.95 -15.94 -10.07
CA TYR A 186 24.01 -16.94 -10.11
C TYR A 186 23.49 -18.38 -10.18
N PHE A 187 22.62 -18.74 -9.25
CA PHE A 187 22.33 -20.14 -8.98
C PHE A 187 21.30 -20.75 -9.95
N PRO A 188 20.26 -20.03 -10.44
CA PRO A 188 19.43 -20.57 -11.54
C PRO A 188 20.25 -20.81 -12.81
N ALA A 189 21.20 -19.92 -13.11
CA ALA A 189 22.16 -20.10 -14.20
C ALA A 189 23.11 -21.30 -13.96
N SER A 190 23.34 -21.65 -12.70
CA SER A 190 24.15 -22.79 -12.26
C SER A 190 23.34 -24.08 -12.01
N ASN A 191 22.11 -24.16 -12.53
CA ASN A 191 21.19 -25.30 -12.39
C ASN A 191 20.73 -25.61 -10.95
N PHE A 192 20.39 -24.59 -10.17
CA PHE A 192 19.76 -24.77 -8.86
C PHE A 192 18.28 -24.42 -8.89
N MET A 193 17.48 -25.21 -8.16
CA MET A 193 16.12 -24.82 -7.79
C MET A 193 16.16 -23.89 -6.57
N PHE A 194 15.34 -22.85 -6.60
CA PHE A 194 15.23 -21.86 -5.52
C PHE A 194 13.99 -22.00 -4.68
N HIS A 195 14.18 -21.75 -3.39
CA HIS A 195 13.12 -21.50 -2.43
C HIS A 195 13.56 -20.43 -1.44
N ILE A 196 12.65 -19.54 -1.06
CA ILE A 196 12.86 -18.53 -0.02
C ILE A 196 11.74 -18.73 0.98
N SER A 197 12.07 -18.76 2.26
CA SER A 197 11.12 -18.90 3.36
C SER A 197 11.42 -17.87 4.45
N ARG A 198 10.38 -17.32 5.07
CA ARG A 198 10.49 -16.31 6.13
C ARG A 198 10.56 -16.97 7.51
N CYS A 199 11.53 -16.56 8.33
CA CYS A 199 11.79 -17.12 9.66
C CYS A 199 10.99 -16.37 10.74
N HIS A 200 9.67 -16.57 10.77
CA HIS A 200 8.76 -15.87 11.71
C HIS A 200 9.09 -16.10 13.19
N ASP A 201 9.57 -17.29 13.56
CA ASP A 201 9.91 -17.61 14.95
C ASP A 201 11.12 -16.79 15.42
N ALA A 202 12.13 -16.65 14.55
CA ALA A 202 13.31 -15.82 14.81
C ALA A 202 12.95 -14.34 14.94
N GLU A 203 12.06 -13.85 14.07
CA GLU A 203 11.52 -12.49 14.15
C GLU A 203 10.71 -12.27 15.44
N SER A 204 9.92 -13.26 15.85
CA SER A 204 9.09 -13.19 17.06
C SER A 204 9.93 -13.15 18.32
N LYS A 205 10.98 -13.97 18.41
CA LYS A 205 11.93 -13.92 19.54
C LYS A 205 12.69 -12.60 19.58
N ALA A 206 13.18 -12.12 18.43
CA ALA A 206 13.83 -10.81 18.35
C ALA A 206 12.91 -9.67 18.84
N ARG A 207 11.60 -9.76 18.58
CA ARG A 207 10.60 -8.83 19.12
C ARG A 207 10.47 -8.90 20.63
N THR A 208 10.37 -10.10 21.20
CA THR A 208 10.21 -10.27 22.66
C THR A 208 11.44 -9.81 23.45
N GLU A 209 12.62 -9.85 22.84
CA GLU A 209 13.89 -9.43 23.46
C GLU A 209 14.20 -7.94 23.27
N GLY A 210 13.24 -7.14 22.77
CA GLY A 210 13.41 -5.70 22.55
C GLY A 210 14.32 -5.35 21.37
N GLY A 211 14.59 -6.31 20.48
CA GLY A 211 15.35 -6.11 19.24
C GLY A 211 14.48 -5.57 18.10
N SER A 212 15.11 -4.96 17.10
CA SER A 212 14.42 -4.58 15.86
C SER A 212 14.00 -5.83 15.07
N SER A 213 12.70 -5.94 14.77
CA SER A 213 12.14 -7.08 14.02
C SER A 213 12.27 -6.88 12.52
N ILE A 214 13.48 -7.05 12.03
CA ILE A 214 13.73 -7.09 10.60
C ILE A 214 13.38 -8.50 10.10
N PRO A 215 12.74 -8.63 8.93
CA PRO A 215 12.47 -9.94 8.36
C PRO A 215 13.75 -10.72 8.12
N ILE A 216 13.73 -11.98 8.54
CA ILE A 216 14.83 -12.92 8.36
C ILE A 216 14.37 -13.95 7.34
N PHE A 217 15.20 -14.22 6.35
CA PHE A 217 14.89 -15.17 5.30
C PHE A 217 15.86 -16.35 5.31
N MET A 218 15.33 -17.54 5.06
CA MET A 218 16.08 -18.74 4.75
C MET A 218 15.91 -19.04 3.26
N ILE A 219 17.03 -19.01 2.54
CA ILE A 219 17.13 -19.29 1.12
C ILE A 219 17.66 -20.72 0.96
N ILE A 220 16.94 -21.54 0.21
CA ILE A 220 17.32 -22.92 -0.11
C ILE A 220 17.55 -23.01 -1.61
N ALA A 221 18.80 -23.21 -2.01
CA ALA A 221 19.17 -23.51 -3.38
C ALA A 221 19.55 -25.00 -3.50
N THR A 222 18.82 -25.77 -4.31
CA THR A 222 19.06 -27.21 -4.49
C THR A 222 19.72 -27.50 -5.84
N LYS A 223 20.93 -28.08 -5.83
CA LYS A 223 21.71 -28.39 -7.04
C LYS A 223 21.04 -29.50 -7.85
N CYS A 224 20.78 -29.27 -9.13
CA CYS A 224 20.13 -30.22 -10.02
C CYS A 224 21.05 -30.60 -11.19
N SER A 225 21.01 -31.86 -11.62
CA SER A 225 21.83 -32.34 -12.74
C SER A 225 21.34 -31.83 -14.10
N LYS A 226 20.02 -31.67 -14.29
CA LYS A 226 19.36 -31.00 -15.42
C LYS A 226 18.03 -30.41 -14.98
N LEU A 227 17.78 -29.14 -15.27
CA LEU A 227 16.50 -28.46 -15.04
C LEU A 227 15.73 -28.34 -16.37
N GLN A 228 14.48 -28.80 -16.42
CA GLN A 228 13.58 -28.41 -17.50
C GLN A 228 13.21 -26.92 -17.33
N GLN A 229 13.06 -26.18 -18.43
CA GLN A 229 12.77 -24.74 -18.44
C GLN A 229 11.54 -24.36 -17.60
N THR A 230 10.61 -25.30 -17.44
CA THR A 230 9.33 -25.19 -16.73
C THR A 230 9.40 -25.46 -15.22
N GLU A 231 10.56 -25.70 -14.61
CA GLU A 231 10.70 -25.95 -13.16
C GLU A 231 11.50 -24.89 -12.42
N ARG A 232 11.76 -23.75 -13.07
CA ARG A 232 12.50 -22.65 -12.46
C ARG A 232 11.56 -21.82 -11.59
N GLU A 233 12.00 -21.66 -10.34
CA GLU A 233 11.53 -20.70 -9.33
C GLU A 233 10.19 -21.04 -8.64
N ARG A 234 10.29 -21.36 -7.33
CA ARG A 234 9.17 -21.47 -6.41
C ARG A 234 9.43 -20.56 -5.22
N HIS A 235 8.43 -19.78 -4.83
CA HIS A 235 8.55 -18.82 -3.74
C HIS A 235 7.67 -19.24 -2.56
N LEU A 236 8.06 -18.83 -1.35
CA LEU A 236 7.23 -18.96 -0.17
C LEU A 236 7.46 -17.75 0.71
N VAL A 237 6.61 -16.75 0.52
CA VAL A 237 6.45 -15.68 1.50
C VAL A 237 5.02 -15.75 1.99
N ASP A 238 4.88 -16.03 3.29
CA ASP A 238 3.62 -15.99 4.04
C ASP A 238 2.61 -17.14 3.84
N GLY A 239 3.09 -18.37 3.65
CA GLY A 239 2.24 -19.56 3.79
C GLY A 239 2.40 -20.58 2.68
N ARG A 240 1.39 -20.77 1.83
CA ARG A 240 1.37 -21.85 0.83
C ARG A 240 2.48 -21.62 -0.21
N LEU A 241 3.08 -22.70 -0.72
CA LEU A 241 4.04 -22.63 -1.82
C LEU A 241 3.38 -21.98 -3.05
N GLU A 242 3.81 -20.78 -3.40
CA GLU A 242 3.33 -20.04 -4.56
C GLU A 242 4.40 -20.02 -5.65
N ARG A 243 3.95 -20.26 -6.87
CA ARG A 243 4.83 -20.22 -8.04
C ARG A 243 4.74 -18.83 -8.63
N LEU A 244 5.84 -18.09 -8.56
CA LEU A 244 5.95 -16.79 -9.22
C LEU A 244 6.38 -16.97 -10.68
N SER A 245 5.92 -16.05 -11.53
CA SER A 245 6.16 -16.04 -12.96
C SER A 245 7.53 -15.49 -13.37
N SER A 246 8.16 -14.65 -12.52
CA SER A 246 9.42 -13.99 -12.82
C SER A 246 10.30 -13.71 -11.59
N ILE A 247 11.60 -13.49 -11.85
CA ILE A 247 12.60 -13.02 -10.87
C ILE A 247 12.19 -11.67 -10.26
N GLU A 248 11.67 -10.75 -11.07
CA GLU A 248 11.27 -9.41 -10.60
C GLU A 248 10.06 -9.47 -9.66
N ASP A 249 9.10 -10.37 -9.91
CA ASP A 249 7.98 -10.61 -8.99
C ASP A 249 8.50 -11.07 -7.61
N MET A 250 9.55 -11.91 -7.61
CA MET A 250 10.17 -12.41 -6.38
C MET A 250 10.90 -11.30 -5.62
N ILE A 251 11.62 -10.45 -6.34
CA ILE A 251 12.28 -9.27 -5.76
C ILE A 251 11.24 -8.34 -5.15
N SER A 252 10.18 -8.04 -5.90
CA SER A 252 9.09 -7.19 -5.43
C SER A 252 8.40 -7.74 -4.18
N ALA A 253 8.17 -9.07 -4.10
CA ALA A 253 7.54 -9.71 -2.94
C ALA A 253 8.40 -9.63 -1.67
N VAL A 254 9.70 -9.95 -1.78
CA VAL A 254 10.64 -9.86 -0.64
C VAL A 254 10.79 -8.41 -0.19
N PHE A 255 10.96 -7.49 -1.14
CA PHE A 255 11.10 -6.07 -0.87
C PHE A 255 9.87 -5.49 -0.18
N SER A 256 8.66 -5.77 -0.69
CA SER A 256 7.39 -5.37 -0.06
C SER A 256 7.26 -5.89 1.37
N THR A 257 7.74 -7.11 1.63
CA THR A 257 7.73 -7.72 2.97
C THR A 257 8.68 -7.02 3.93
N GLN A 258 9.89 -6.70 3.47
CA GLN A 258 10.86 -5.90 4.23
C GLN A 258 10.31 -4.50 4.50
N GLN A 259 9.68 -3.87 3.51
CA GLN A 259 9.06 -2.55 3.61
C GLN A 259 8.03 -2.48 4.71
N LEU A 260 7.05 -3.37 4.62
CA LEU A 260 6.02 -3.47 5.62
C LEU A 260 6.59 -3.68 7.03
N ALA A 261 7.54 -4.59 7.19
CA ALA A 261 8.09 -4.88 8.51
C ALA A 261 8.84 -3.69 9.11
N LEU A 262 9.61 -2.95 8.31
CA LEU A 262 10.31 -1.74 8.75
C LEU A 262 9.33 -0.63 9.12
N MET A 263 8.31 -0.41 8.29
CA MET A 263 7.24 0.55 8.53
C MET A 263 6.49 0.26 9.82
N LEU A 264 6.08 -1.00 10.04
CA LEU A 264 5.43 -1.44 11.28
C LEU A 264 6.35 -1.27 12.51
N ASN A 265 7.64 -1.57 12.35
CA ASN A 265 8.61 -1.40 13.43
C ASN A 265 8.82 0.09 13.79
N LYS A 266 8.81 0.98 12.78
CA LYS A 266 8.85 2.43 12.98
C LYS A 266 7.59 2.92 13.68
N LEU A 267 6.41 2.52 13.20
CA LEU A 267 5.14 2.85 13.86
C LEU A 267 5.12 2.42 15.33
N ARG A 268 5.62 1.23 15.67
CA ARG A 268 5.63 0.74 17.05
C ARG A 268 6.53 1.55 17.98
N ASN A 269 7.70 1.95 17.49
CA ASN A 269 8.76 2.52 18.33
C ASN A 269 8.85 4.06 18.26
N SER A 270 8.24 4.70 17.28
CA SER A 270 8.30 6.15 17.11
C SER A 270 6.97 6.72 16.65
N ASN A 271 6.82 8.04 16.82
CA ASN A 271 5.79 8.77 16.10
C ASN A 271 6.23 8.97 14.63
N ILE A 272 5.26 9.23 13.75
CA ILE A 272 5.47 9.47 12.32
C ILE A 272 5.11 10.91 11.93
N VAL A 273 5.14 11.85 12.89
CA VAL A 273 4.79 13.26 12.64
C VAL A 273 5.65 13.85 11.52
N ASP A 274 6.94 13.52 11.49
CA ASP A 274 7.88 14.00 10.46
C ASP A 274 7.61 13.43 9.06
N ILE A 275 6.91 12.29 8.96
CA ILE A 275 6.52 11.65 7.70
C ILE A 275 5.17 12.22 7.22
N GLY A 276 4.31 12.61 8.15
CA GLY A 276 3.01 13.22 7.91
C GLY A 276 1.86 12.21 7.95
N GLU A 277 1.86 11.22 7.06
CA GLU A 277 0.92 10.09 7.08
C GLU A 277 1.61 8.84 6.55
N VAL A 278 1.04 7.65 6.76
CA VAL A 278 1.42 6.42 6.06
C VAL A 278 0.19 5.72 5.52
N SER A 279 0.21 5.29 4.26
CA SER A 279 -0.89 4.57 3.61
C SER A 279 -0.59 3.09 3.41
N LEU A 280 -1.60 2.25 3.67
CA LEU A 280 -1.56 0.80 3.58
C LEU A 280 -2.80 0.26 2.88
N ASP A 281 -2.61 -0.68 1.95
CA ASP A 281 -3.70 -1.50 1.42
C ASP A 281 -3.76 -2.86 2.11
N LEU A 282 -4.98 -3.25 2.47
CA LEU A 282 -5.33 -4.49 3.15
C LEU A 282 -6.09 -5.40 2.20
N GLN A 283 -5.56 -6.57 1.90
CA GLN A 283 -6.11 -7.52 0.93
C GLN A 283 -6.37 -8.87 1.60
N LEU A 284 -7.56 -9.46 1.42
CA LEU A 284 -7.77 -10.84 1.85
C LEU A 284 -7.12 -11.81 0.84
N PRO A 285 -6.65 -12.98 1.29
CA PRO A 285 -6.12 -13.98 0.39
C PRO A 285 -7.14 -14.40 -0.68
N GLY A 286 -6.78 -14.21 -1.95
CA GLY A 286 -7.62 -14.53 -3.11
C GLY A 286 -8.47 -13.39 -3.66
N ASP A 287 -8.49 -12.22 -3.01
CA ASP A 287 -9.16 -11.03 -3.57
C ASP A 287 -8.33 -10.43 -4.70
N GLU A 288 -8.97 -9.87 -5.73
CA GLU A 288 -8.28 -9.16 -6.82
C GLU A 288 -7.91 -7.72 -6.44
N HIS A 289 -8.79 -7.05 -5.69
CA HIS A 289 -8.61 -5.67 -5.24
C HIS A 289 -8.42 -5.60 -3.72
N PRO A 290 -7.69 -4.59 -3.20
CA PRO A 290 -7.64 -4.32 -1.78
C PRO A 290 -9.05 -4.20 -1.20
N ARG A 291 -9.23 -4.75 0.00
CA ARG A 291 -10.48 -4.71 0.75
C ARG A 291 -10.60 -3.47 1.63
N TYR A 292 -9.47 -2.99 2.15
CA TYR A 292 -9.40 -1.73 2.88
C TYR A 292 -8.19 -0.93 2.45
N THR A 293 -8.29 0.39 2.59
CA THR A 293 -7.14 1.28 2.60
C THR A 293 -7.07 1.93 3.97
N VAL A 294 -5.89 1.93 4.60
CA VAL A 294 -5.66 2.45 5.95
C VAL A 294 -4.64 3.56 5.90
N TYR A 295 -5.03 4.74 6.37
CA TYR A 295 -4.12 5.87 6.57
C TYR A 295 -3.80 5.99 8.06
N VAL A 296 -2.53 5.88 8.42
CA VAL A 296 -2.05 6.09 9.78
C VAL A 296 -1.46 7.49 9.87
N ILE A 297 -2.00 8.32 10.75
CA ILE A 297 -1.57 9.70 10.94
C ILE A 297 -1.24 9.93 12.41
N ASP A 298 -0.10 10.56 12.66
CA ASP A 298 0.31 11.01 14.00
C ASP A 298 0.19 12.52 14.14
N ARG A 299 -0.08 12.93 15.37
CA ARG A 299 -0.08 14.32 15.81
C ARG A 299 0.83 14.48 17.03
N PRO A 300 1.58 15.59 17.14
CA PRO A 300 2.24 15.97 18.38
C PRO A 300 1.27 15.96 19.55
N CYS A 301 1.71 15.45 20.70
CA CYS A 301 0.90 15.50 21.91
C CYS A 301 0.75 16.96 22.36
N THR A 302 -0.45 17.54 22.24
CA THR A 302 -0.70 18.92 22.68
C THR A 302 -0.92 19.04 24.19
N TYR A 303 -0.96 17.92 24.93
CA TYR A 303 -1.18 17.92 26.38
C TYR A 303 0.12 18.02 27.20
N CYS A 304 1.29 17.74 26.61
CA CYS A 304 2.55 17.71 27.35
C CYS A 304 3.27 19.06 27.45
N GLU A 305 2.73 20.14 26.87
CA GLU A 305 3.43 21.43 26.83
C GLU A 305 3.05 22.40 27.96
N SER A 306 2.02 22.14 28.79
CA SER A 306 1.51 23.24 29.64
C SER A 306 0.96 22.94 31.04
N THR A 307 1.05 21.73 31.61
CA THR A 307 0.63 21.60 33.04
C THR A 307 1.49 20.64 33.87
N PHE A 308 1.61 21.04 35.14
CA PHE A 308 2.06 20.34 36.34
C PHE A 308 1.60 18.86 36.50
N ALA A 309 0.74 18.36 35.59
CA ALA A 309 0.21 17.01 35.53
C ALA A 309 1.23 15.93 35.15
N ALA A 310 2.39 16.27 34.57
CA ALA A 310 3.48 15.31 34.34
C ALA A 310 4.13 14.82 35.65
N TYR A 311 3.88 15.49 36.78
CA TYR A 311 4.52 15.21 38.07
C TYR A 311 3.62 14.43 39.05
N ILE A 312 2.32 14.29 38.76
CA ILE A 312 1.34 13.65 39.66
C ILE A 312 0.80 12.38 38.99
N ASP A 313 1.54 11.31 39.20
CA ASP A 313 1.13 9.91 39.30
C ASP A 313 -0.38 9.58 39.08
N ARG A 314 -0.78 9.38 37.81
CA ARG A 314 -1.84 8.44 37.37
C ARG A 314 -1.63 8.03 35.90
N PRO A 315 -0.95 6.90 35.62
CA PRO A 315 -0.71 6.41 34.26
C PRO A 315 -1.97 5.96 33.49
N SER A 316 -3.11 5.73 34.17
CA SER A 316 -4.22 4.95 33.61
C SER A 316 -5.13 5.69 32.63
N THR A 317 -5.30 7.02 32.73
CA THR A 317 -6.23 7.78 31.86
C THR A 317 -5.55 8.46 30.67
N HIS A 318 -4.21 8.56 30.65
CA HIS A 318 -3.45 9.12 29.52
C HIS A 318 -3.29 8.12 28.37
N CYS A 319 -3.21 6.83 28.66
CA CYS A 319 -3.04 5.78 27.65
C CYS A 319 -4.28 5.62 26.75
N GLU A 320 -5.49 5.78 27.29
CA GLU A 320 -6.76 5.60 26.56
C GLU A 320 -7.00 6.59 25.41
N ARG A 321 -6.13 7.59 25.20
CA ARG A 321 -6.25 8.63 24.16
C ARG A 321 -5.22 8.52 23.03
N MET A 322 -4.27 7.58 23.07
CA MET A 322 -3.10 7.65 22.18
C MET A 322 -3.31 6.99 20.80
N PHE A 323 -4.20 6.00 20.67
CA PHE A 323 -4.48 5.34 19.39
C PHE A 323 -5.95 4.98 19.22
N ALA A 324 -6.49 5.08 18.01
CA ALA A 324 -7.80 4.55 17.64
C ALA A 324 -7.84 4.21 16.14
N ALA A 325 -8.74 3.32 15.76
CA ALA A 325 -9.13 3.12 14.37
C ALA A 325 -10.41 3.92 14.09
N TYR A 326 -10.49 4.62 12.97
CA TYR A 326 -11.69 5.32 12.51
C TYR A 326 -12.17 4.66 11.22
N ILE A 327 -13.34 4.04 11.23
CA ILE A 327 -13.93 3.45 10.02
C ILE A 327 -14.74 4.53 9.31
N VAL A 328 -14.37 4.82 8.07
CA VAL A 328 -15.11 5.73 7.18
C VAL A 328 -16.36 4.98 6.67
N PRO A 329 -17.59 5.47 6.95
CA PRO A 329 -18.80 4.85 6.43
C PRO A 329 -18.83 4.82 4.90
N GLN A 330 -19.47 3.81 4.32
CA GLN A 330 -19.67 3.71 2.88
C GLN A 330 -20.49 4.89 2.36
N GLY A 331 -19.98 5.56 1.32
CA GLY A 331 -20.52 6.80 0.77
C GLY A 331 -19.95 8.06 1.41
N LYS A 332 -19.02 7.95 2.37
CA LYS A 332 -18.31 9.10 2.98
C LYS A 332 -16.85 9.19 2.52
N GLU A 333 -16.34 8.18 1.82
CA GLU A 333 -14.92 8.11 1.40
C GLU A 333 -14.48 9.26 0.49
N THR A 334 -15.43 9.92 -0.18
CA THR A 334 -15.18 11.10 -1.03
C THR A 334 -15.18 12.40 -0.23
N ASP A 335 -15.68 12.41 1.01
CA ASP A 335 -15.73 13.60 1.84
C ASP A 335 -14.29 14.10 2.08
N TRP A 336 -14.08 15.42 1.94
CA TRP A 336 -12.77 16.06 2.03
C TRP A 336 -11.97 15.61 3.27
N LEU A 337 -12.67 15.42 4.39
CA LEU A 337 -12.13 14.99 5.69
C LEU A 337 -11.39 13.64 5.63
N TYR A 338 -11.71 12.78 4.68
CA TYR A 338 -11.10 11.44 4.55
C TYR A 338 -10.34 11.25 3.24
N SER A 339 -10.77 11.92 2.16
CA SER A 339 -10.17 11.78 0.82
C SER A 339 -8.85 12.56 0.66
N THR A 340 -8.65 13.66 1.39
CA THR A 340 -7.45 14.50 1.28
C THR A 340 -6.50 14.34 2.46
N LYS A 341 -5.21 14.63 2.26
CA LYS A 341 -4.20 14.56 3.33
C LYS A 341 -4.48 15.60 4.42
N GLU A 342 -4.81 16.81 4.02
CA GLU A 342 -5.17 17.92 4.90
C GLU A 342 -6.44 17.61 5.70
N GLY A 343 -7.44 17.02 5.04
CA GLY A 343 -8.66 16.56 5.70
C GLY A 343 -8.40 15.47 6.72
N ARG A 344 -7.57 14.47 6.40
CA ARG A 344 -7.22 13.40 7.34
C ARG A 344 -6.47 13.93 8.56
N GLN A 345 -5.60 14.93 8.39
CA GLN A 345 -4.98 15.63 9.53
C GLN A 345 -6.02 16.33 10.40
N GLU A 346 -7.02 16.98 9.81
CA GLU A 346 -8.12 17.60 10.54
C GLU A 346 -8.99 16.56 11.26
N ALA A 347 -9.26 15.41 10.64
CA ALA A 347 -9.99 14.29 11.25
C ALA A 347 -9.29 13.82 12.54
N VAL A 348 -7.96 13.66 12.52
CA VAL A 348 -7.18 13.31 13.71
C VAL A 348 -7.35 14.35 14.81
N LYS A 349 -7.31 15.65 14.48
CA LYS A 349 -7.50 16.72 15.46
C LYS A 349 -8.87 16.65 16.14
N GLN A 350 -9.93 16.37 15.38
CA GLN A 350 -11.31 16.29 15.91
C GLN A 350 -11.51 15.10 16.86
N THR A 351 -10.78 13.99 16.65
CA THR A 351 -10.87 12.83 17.55
C THR A 351 -10.12 13.01 18.88
N GLY A 352 -9.25 14.01 18.98
CA GLY A 352 -8.40 14.24 20.15
C GLY A 352 -7.36 13.14 20.39
N ARG A 353 -7.03 12.35 19.35
CA ARG A 353 -6.06 11.24 19.42
C ARG A 353 -4.66 11.66 18.97
N ASN A 354 -3.64 11.00 19.51
CA ASN A 354 -2.24 11.18 19.06
C ASN A 354 -1.96 10.44 17.76
N ARG A 355 -2.53 9.24 17.60
CA ARG A 355 -2.48 8.47 16.36
C ARG A 355 -3.89 8.02 15.98
N LEU A 356 -4.23 8.15 14.71
CA LEU A 356 -5.48 7.66 14.15
C LEU A 356 -5.19 6.79 12.92
N ALA A 357 -5.76 5.58 12.89
CA ALA A 357 -5.82 4.76 11.69
C ALA A 357 -7.17 4.97 11.00
N ILE A 358 -7.22 5.77 9.96
CA ILE A 358 -8.43 6.02 9.16
C ILE A 358 -8.57 4.91 8.13
N VAL A 359 -9.65 4.14 8.23
CA VAL A 359 -9.92 2.94 7.43
C VAL A 359 -11.04 3.22 6.43
N THR A 360 -10.69 3.21 5.15
CA THR A 360 -11.62 3.34 4.02
C THR A 360 -12.05 1.97 3.51
N LEU A 361 -13.36 1.80 3.34
CA LEU A 361 -14.00 0.57 2.87
C LEU A 361 -14.03 0.54 1.33
N ARG A 362 -13.27 -0.36 0.70
CA ARG A 362 -13.11 -0.42 -0.75
C ARG A 362 -14.40 -0.84 -1.45
N ARG A 363 -14.77 -0.12 -2.50
CA ARG A 363 -16.11 -0.22 -3.13
C ARG A 363 -16.34 -1.49 -3.93
N GLU A 364 -15.26 -2.14 -4.31
CA GLU A 364 -15.21 -3.43 -4.99
C GLU A 364 -15.73 -4.56 -4.07
N HIS A 365 -15.85 -4.28 -2.77
CA HIS A 365 -16.20 -5.24 -1.73
C HIS A 365 -17.53 -4.94 -1.06
N THR A 366 -18.14 -6.00 -0.48
CA THR A 366 -19.34 -5.88 0.35
C THR A 366 -19.00 -6.07 1.84
N PHE A 367 -19.62 -5.23 2.68
CA PHE A 367 -19.42 -5.24 4.12
C PHE A 367 -20.76 -5.47 4.82
N LYS A 368 -20.88 -6.60 5.52
CA LYS A 368 -22.15 -7.05 6.12
C LYS A 368 -22.52 -6.28 7.38
N SER A 369 -21.53 -5.98 8.22
CA SER A 369 -21.75 -5.35 9.52
C SER A 369 -20.48 -4.70 10.05
N LEU A 370 -20.63 -3.73 10.95
CA LEU A 370 -19.51 -3.18 11.70
C LEU A 370 -18.75 -4.26 12.50
N PHE A 371 -19.46 -5.27 13.03
CA PHE A 371 -18.83 -6.36 13.78
C PHE A 371 -17.86 -7.19 12.92
N SER A 372 -18.28 -7.59 11.72
CA SER A 372 -17.41 -8.35 10.81
C SER A 372 -16.18 -7.55 10.41
N VAL A 373 -16.35 -6.25 10.12
CA VAL A 373 -15.22 -5.37 9.78
C VAL A 373 -14.24 -5.21 10.95
N LYS A 374 -14.73 -5.05 12.18
CA LYS A 374 -13.87 -5.02 13.38
C LYS A 374 -13.07 -6.30 13.54
N GLN A 375 -13.69 -7.46 13.30
CA GLN A 375 -13.05 -8.75 13.44
C GLN A 375 -11.97 -8.97 12.37
N GLU A 376 -12.25 -8.56 11.13
CA GLU A 376 -11.30 -8.59 10.02
C GLU A 376 -10.08 -7.69 10.30
N LEU A 377 -10.29 -6.47 10.79
CA LEU A 377 -9.22 -5.49 11.02
C LEU A 377 -8.40 -5.73 12.31
N ALA A 378 -8.87 -6.53 13.25
CA ALA A 378 -8.29 -6.63 14.59
C ALA A 378 -6.77 -6.90 14.60
N ALA A 379 -6.32 -7.92 13.88
CA ALA A 379 -4.90 -8.30 13.83
C ALA A 379 -4.00 -7.19 13.21
N CYS A 380 -4.53 -6.50 12.19
CA CYS A 380 -3.85 -5.38 11.55
C CYS A 380 -3.76 -4.18 12.51
N MET A 381 -4.87 -3.79 13.14
CA MET A 381 -4.89 -2.66 14.08
C MET A 381 -3.95 -2.91 15.25
N SER A 382 -3.89 -4.14 15.79
CA SER A 382 -2.91 -4.53 16.81
C SER A 382 -1.46 -4.43 16.34
N SER A 383 -1.21 -4.56 15.04
CA SER A 383 0.15 -4.42 14.48
C SER A 383 0.56 -2.96 14.28
N LEU A 384 -0.40 -2.07 14.01
CA LEU A 384 -0.22 -0.62 13.84
C LEU A 384 -0.21 0.14 15.17
N ALA A 385 -0.82 -0.43 16.21
CA ALA A 385 -0.83 0.11 17.54
C ALA A 385 0.60 0.14 18.12
N PRO A 386 0.95 1.21 18.87
CA PRO A 386 2.15 1.21 19.71
C PRO A 386 2.16 0.03 20.70
N ASP A 387 3.34 -0.45 21.10
CA ASP A 387 3.46 -1.66 21.93
C ASP A 387 2.74 -1.57 23.29
N PHE A 388 2.65 -0.37 23.88
CA PHE A 388 1.93 -0.14 25.13
C PHE A 388 0.40 -0.30 25.03
N TYR A 389 -0.16 -0.38 23.82
CA TYR A 389 -1.61 -0.52 23.59
C TYR A 389 -2.09 -1.97 23.56
N LYS A 390 -1.20 -2.97 23.48
CA LYS A 390 -1.60 -4.38 23.28
C LYS A 390 -2.46 -4.95 24.40
N GLU A 391 -2.41 -4.36 25.60
CA GLU A 391 -3.19 -4.78 26.76
C GLU A 391 -4.58 -4.10 26.85
N LEU A 392 -4.78 -2.98 26.13
CA LEU A 392 -6.02 -2.20 26.12
C LEU A 392 -6.67 -2.33 24.74
N GLY A 393 -7.87 -2.90 24.67
CA GLY A 393 -8.58 -3.07 23.39
C GLY A 393 -8.61 -1.78 22.56
N ILE A 394 -8.27 -1.87 21.27
CA ILE A 394 -8.13 -0.69 20.39
C ILE A 394 -9.52 -0.08 20.13
N PRO A 395 -9.76 1.20 20.50
CA PRO A 395 -11.02 1.86 20.21
C PRO A 395 -11.27 1.95 18.71
N VAL A 396 -12.47 1.57 18.28
CA VAL A 396 -12.92 1.70 16.90
C VAL A 396 -14.05 2.74 16.85
N LEU A 397 -13.75 3.86 16.21
CA LEU A 397 -14.62 5.03 16.04
C LEU A 397 -15.34 4.94 14.68
N ILE A 398 -16.59 5.39 14.66
CA ILE A 398 -17.39 5.55 13.45
C ILE A 398 -18.48 6.59 13.72
N LEU A 399 -18.84 7.39 12.71
CA LEU A 399 -19.98 8.29 12.79
C LEU A 399 -21.22 7.59 12.21
N GLY A 400 -22.14 7.15 13.07
CA GLY A 400 -23.36 6.45 12.64
C GLY A 400 -23.13 4.96 12.38
N ASP A 401 -23.76 4.43 11.32
CA ASP A 401 -23.60 3.04 10.87
C ASP A 401 -22.46 2.94 9.83
N ILE A 402 -22.16 1.72 9.37
CA ILE A 402 -21.15 1.45 8.34
C ILE A 402 -21.48 2.04 6.96
N GLY A 403 -22.65 2.66 6.82
CA GLY A 403 -23.16 3.20 5.56
C GLY A 403 -23.61 2.11 4.60
N THR A 404 -24.50 2.47 3.68
CA THR A 404 -24.97 1.58 2.61
C THR A 404 -25.00 2.31 1.29
N ARG A 405 -24.29 1.75 0.31
CA ARG A 405 -24.36 2.13 -1.11
C ARG A 405 -25.13 1.05 -1.86
N THR A 406 -26.16 1.43 -2.60
CA THR A 406 -26.88 0.52 -3.48
C THR A 406 -26.62 0.91 -4.92
N ILE A 407 -25.99 0.01 -5.66
CA ILE A 407 -25.70 0.23 -7.07
C ILE A 407 -27.01 0.18 -7.85
N TRP A 408 -27.33 1.30 -8.51
CA TRP A 408 -28.54 1.47 -9.30
C TRP A 408 -28.29 1.16 -10.79
N TYR A 409 -27.13 1.57 -11.29
CA TYR A 409 -26.70 1.33 -12.66
C TYR A 409 -25.17 1.30 -12.76
N GLN A 410 -24.65 0.46 -13.64
CA GLN A 410 -23.23 0.42 -14.00
C GLN A 410 -23.11 0.42 -15.50
N GLY A 411 -22.04 1.02 -16.00
CA GLY A 411 -21.73 1.04 -17.43
C GLY A 411 -20.28 1.43 -17.67
N GLU A 412 -19.94 1.49 -18.94
CA GLU A 412 -18.63 1.89 -19.42
C GLU A 412 -18.79 2.83 -20.58
N SER A 413 -17.93 3.84 -20.66
CA SER A 413 -17.86 4.82 -21.72
C SER A 413 -16.47 4.79 -22.35
N ASN A 414 -16.42 5.02 -23.67
CA ASN A 414 -15.15 5.18 -24.39
C ASN A 414 -14.38 6.46 -23.97
N ILE A 415 -15.07 7.45 -23.40
CA ILE A 415 -14.49 8.75 -23.01
C ILE A 415 -14.28 8.80 -21.49
N SER A 416 -15.32 8.50 -20.71
CA SER A 416 -15.27 8.60 -19.24
C SER A 416 -14.82 7.31 -18.55
N GLY A 417 -14.62 6.22 -19.29
CA GLY A 417 -14.26 4.92 -18.75
C GLY A 417 -15.41 4.23 -17.99
N PRO A 418 -15.11 3.25 -17.13
CA PRO A 418 -16.11 2.57 -16.30
C PRO A 418 -16.72 3.51 -15.27
N PHE A 419 -18.03 3.41 -15.04
CA PHE A 419 -18.77 4.28 -14.13
C PHE A 419 -19.88 3.55 -13.38
N VAL A 420 -20.28 4.14 -12.26
CA VAL A 420 -21.38 3.65 -11.42
C VAL A 420 -22.33 4.77 -11.03
N VAL A 421 -23.62 4.44 -11.01
CA VAL A 421 -24.66 5.23 -10.37
C VAL A 421 -25.15 4.49 -9.14
N GLU A 422 -25.07 5.13 -7.99
CA GLU A 422 -25.40 4.52 -6.70
C GLU A 422 -26.26 5.43 -5.83
N ASP A 423 -27.13 4.81 -5.03
CA ASP A 423 -27.93 5.47 -4.01
C ASP A 423 -27.21 5.33 -2.65
N VAL A 424 -26.96 6.45 -1.99
CA VAL A 424 -26.36 6.50 -0.64
C VAL A 424 -27.47 6.73 0.37
N LYS A 425 -27.73 5.71 1.19
CA LYS A 425 -28.93 5.68 2.05
C LYS A 425 -28.95 6.79 3.11
N ASP A 426 -27.81 7.07 3.74
CA ASP A 426 -27.73 7.99 4.89
C ASP A 426 -28.03 9.44 4.52
N TYR A 427 -27.87 9.79 3.24
CA TYR A 427 -28.13 11.13 2.71
C TYR A 427 -29.37 11.18 1.81
N GLU A 428 -29.94 10.02 1.48
CA GLU A 428 -30.98 9.87 0.45
C GLU A 428 -30.61 10.56 -0.87
N VAL A 429 -29.37 10.39 -1.32
CA VAL A 429 -28.87 10.94 -2.59
C VAL A 429 -28.51 9.84 -3.59
N ARG A 430 -28.57 10.16 -4.87
CA ARG A 430 -28.03 9.37 -5.98
C ARG A 430 -26.79 10.05 -6.53
N ARG A 431 -25.72 9.30 -6.73
CA ARG A 431 -24.42 9.78 -7.22
C ARG A 431 -24.01 9.10 -8.51
N LEU A 432 -23.37 9.84 -9.40
CA LEU A 432 -22.60 9.34 -10.53
C LEU A 432 -21.11 9.44 -10.18
N ILE A 433 -20.37 8.35 -10.34
CA ILE A 433 -18.93 8.30 -10.09
C ILE A 433 -18.24 7.56 -11.24
N PHE A 434 -17.17 8.14 -11.77
CA PHE A 434 -16.26 7.47 -12.70
C PHE A 434 -15.23 6.66 -11.92
N LEU A 435 -15.04 5.39 -12.26
CA LEU A 435 -14.16 4.49 -11.51
C LEU A 435 -12.68 4.76 -11.79
N ASN A 436 -12.36 5.48 -12.87
CA ASN A 436 -11.01 6.00 -13.13
C ASN A 436 -10.64 7.15 -12.17
N ASN A 437 -11.63 7.85 -11.61
CA ASN A 437 -11.43 8.87 -10.58
C ASN A 437 -12.49 8.72 -9.48
N PRO A 438 -12.39 7.65 -8.65
CA PRO A 438 -13.47 7.24 -7.75
C PRO A 438 -13.69 8.19 -6.57
N TYR A 439 -12.78 9.15 -6.35
CA TYR A 439 -12.85 10.13 -5.27
C TYR A 439 -13.62 11.40 -5.65
N VAL A 440 -13.98 11.57 -6.92
CA VAL A 440 -14.76 12.72 -7.42
C VAL A 440 -16.19 12.28 -7.71
N ILE A 441 -17.14 12.89 -7.01
CA ILE A 441 -18.57 12.75 -7.33
C ILE A 441 -18.88 13.67 -8.51
N GLN A 442 -19.16 13.06 -9.65
CA GLN A 442 -19.42 13.73 -10.92
C GLN A 442 -20.79 14.38 -10.96
N SER A 443 -21.78 13.76 -10.33
CA SER A 443 -23.11 14.35 -10.15
C SER A 443 -23.80 13.77 -8.94
N GLU A 444 -24.59 14.58 -8.27
CA GLU A 444 -25.36 14.21 -7.10
C GLU A 444 -26.78 14.79 -7.21
N ALA A 445 -27.78 13.99 -6.83
CA ALA A 445 -29.16 14.43 -6.76
C ALA A 445 -29.84 13.88 -5.52
N ARG A 446 -30.58 14.73 -4.80
CA ARG A 446 -31.48 14.26 -3.72
C ARG A 446 -32.56 13.37 -4.31
N LEU A 447 -32.92 12.31 -3.60
CA LEU A 447 -34.01 11.43 -3.99
C LEU A 447 -35.32 11.87 -3.32
N LYS A 448 -36.42 11.81 -4.07
CA LYS A 448 -37.78 11.95 -3.54
C LYS A 448 -38.64 10.77 -3.96
N GLU A 449 -39.65 10.48 -3.13
CA GLU A 449 -40.64 9.46 -3.45
C GLU A 449 -41.64 9.98 -4.48
N ALA A 450 -41.90 9.19 -5.52
CA ALA A 450 -42.92 9.46 -6.51
C ALA A 450 -43.83 8.25 -6.72
N LYS A 451 -45.15 8.49 -6.77
CA LYS A 451 -46.15 7.46 -7.07
C LYS A 451 -46.17 7.18 -8.58
N GLY A 452 -45.94 5.93 -8.96
CA GLY A 452 -46.08 5.46 -10.34
C GLY A 452 -47.55 5.25 -10.74
N ARG A 453 -47.79 5.05 -12.04
CA ARG A 453 -49.13 4.82 -12.64
C ARG A 453 -49.92 3.63 -12.05
N ARG A 454 -49.27 2.73 -11.30
CA ARG A 454 -49.89 1.55 -10.65
C ARG A 454 -49.84 1.59 -9.12
N GLY A 455 -49.68 2.78 -8.52
CA GLY A 455 -49.60 2.95 -7.07
C GLY A 455 -48.27 2.50 -6.42
N ARG A 456 -47.34 1.91 -7.19
CA ARG A 456 -45.99 1.61 -6.71
C ARG A 456 -45.18 2.90 -6.52
N THR A 457 -44.65 3.11 -5.33
CA THR A 457 -43.73 4.19 -5.01
C THR A 457 -42.34 3.86 -5.56
N ARG A 458 -41.69 4.86 -6.17
CA ARG A 458 -40.29 4.77 -6.62
C ARG A 458 -39.51 6.00 -6.16
N LYS A 459 -38.23 5.83 -5.82
CA LYS A 459 -37.31 6.96 -5.58
C LYS A 459 -36.82 7.50 -6.92
N ILE A 460 -36.98 8.81 -7.13
CA ILE A 460 -36.52 9.54 -8.32
C ILE A 460 -35.67 10.72 -7.89
N ALA A 461 -34.81 11.21 -8.78
CA ALA A 461 -34.06 12.45 -8.56
C ALA A 461 -35.03 13.63 -8.42
N ASP A 462 -34.78 14.48 -7.42
CA ASP A 462 -35.52 15.69 -7.16
C ASP A 462 -34.96 16.86 -7.97
N LEU A 463 -35.61 17.15 -9.10
CA LEU A 463 -35.21 18.21 -10.03
C LEU A 463 -35.39 19.63 -9.47
N GLU A 464 -36.01 19.77 -8.29
CA GLU A 464 -36.25 21.05 -7.60
C GLU A 464 -35.25 21.27 -6.46
N PHE A 465 -34.18 20.48 -6.41
CA PHE A 465 -33.14 20.60 -5.40
C PHE A 465 -31.75 20.48 -6.02
N LEU A 466 -30.88 21.43 -5.70
CA LEU A 466 -29.46 21.38 -6.06
C LEU A 466 -28.69 20.72 -4.93
N ALA A 467 -28.11 19.55 -5.18
CA ALA A 467 -27.32 18.84 -4.18
C ALA A 467 -25.97 19.50 -3.90
N ARG A 468 -25.43 20.25 -4.87
CA ARG A 468 -24.18 20.99 -4.74
C ARG A 468 -24.45 22.46 -4.48
N GLU A 469 -23.83 23.00 -3.43
CA GLU A 469 -23.98 24.42 -3.07
C GLU A 469 -23.54 25.37 -4.20
N TYR A 470 -22.47 25.03 -4.92
CA TYR A 470 -21.95 25.88 -5.98
C TYR A 470 -22.90 26.03 -7.17
N HIS A 471 -23.74 25.03 -7.46
CA HIS A 471 -24.82 25.16 -8.45
C HIS A 471 -25.81 26.26 -8.03
N GLY A 472 -26.04 26.44 -6.74
CA GLY A 472 -26.88 27.51 -6.20
C GLY A 472 -26.33 28.89 -6.53
N TYR A 473 -25.01 29.09 -6.39
CA TYR A 473 -24.35 30.34 -6.80
C TYR A 473 -24.48 30.57 -8.31
N MET A 474 -24.24 29.54 -9.13
CA MET A 474 -24.39 29.65 -10.59
C MET A 474 -25.80 30.11 -10.99
N VAL A 475 -26.84 29.49 -10.44
CA VAL A 475 -28.24 29.87 -10.72
C VAL A 475 -28.54 31.28 -10.21
N GLY A 476 -28.01 31.66 -9.04
CA GLY A 476 -28.15 33.01 -8.49
C GLY A 476 -27.59 34.10 -9.41
N TYR A 477 -26.41 33.87 -10.00
CA TYR A 477 -25.81 34.80 -10.96
C TYR A 477 -26.58 34.87 -12.28
N VAL A 478 -27.06 33.73 -12.79
CA VAL A 478 -27.93 33.69 -13.98
C VAL A 478 -29.19 34.53 -13.75
N ASN A 479 -29.84 34.36 -12.59
CA ASN A 479 -31.03 35.12 -12.22
C ASN A 479 -30.79 36.64 -12.16
N ALA A 480 -29.55 37.08 -11.96
CA ALA A 480 -29.21 38.51 -11.90
C ALA A 480 -29.15 39.19 -13.28
N VAL A 481 -28.99 38.42 -14.37
CA VAL A 481 -28.86 38.97 -15.73
C VAL A 481 -29.99 38.58 -16.67
N ILE A 482 -30.68 37.46 -16.40
CA ILE A 482 -31.76 36.98 -17.25
C ILE A 482 -32.92 37.98 -17.27
N ASP A 483 -33.35 38.35 -18.48
CA ASP A 483 -34.60 39.08 -18.68
C ASP A 483 -35.70 38.09 -19.06
N THR A 484 -36.67 37.93 -18.15
CA THR A 484 -37.77 36.99 -18.34
C THR A 484 -38.76 37.41 -19.43
N GLU A 485 -38.67 38.63 -19.96
CA GLU A 485 -39.47 39.10 -21.10
C GLU A 485 -38.71 38.99 -22.44
N ALA A 486 -37.41 38.71 -22.41
CA ALA A 486 -36.57 38.53 -23.60
C ALA A 486 -36.39 37.05 -23.98
N GLU A 487 -36.01 36.80 -25.24
CA GLU A 487 -35.58 35.48 -25.72
C GLU A 487 -34.10 35.25 -25.42
N ASP A 488 -33.80 34.96 -24.14
CA ASP A 488 -32.45 34.69 -23.66
C ASP A 488 -32.06 33.21 -23.81
N GLU A 489 -30.80 32.95 -24.18
CA GLU A 489 -30.22 31.61 -24.23
C GLU A 489 -29.13 31.40 -23.19
N ILE A 490 -29.18 30.26 -22.50
CA ILE A 490 -28.20 29.82 -21.50
C ILE A 490 -27.44 28.62 -22.07
N LEU A 491 -26.11 28.72 -22.13
CA LEU A 491 -25.22 27.62 -22.49
C LEU A 491 -24.65 27.00 -21.22
N VAL A 492 -24.78 25.68 -21.06
CA VAL A 492 -24.17 24.91 -19.98
C VAL A 492 -23.15 23.94 -20.60
N LEU A 493 -21.88 24.13 -20.29
CA LEU A 493 -20.80 23.24 -20.73
C LEU A 493 -20.58 22.18 -19.65
N GLY A 494 -20.85 20.92 -19.99
CA GLY A 494 -20.91 19.80 -19.06
C GLY A 494 -22.34 19.51 -18.62
N LEU A 495 -22.87 18.32 -18.95
CA LEU A 495 -24.22 17.92 -18.54
C LEU A 495 -24.22 17.22 -17.18
N GLY A 496 -23.29 16.28 -16.97
CA GLY A 496 -23.32 15.38 -15.83
C GLY A 496 -24.66 14.66 -15.71
N GLY A 497 -25.27 14.66 -14.51
CA GLY A 497 -26.60 14.13 -14.25
C GLY A 497 -27.74 15.04 -14.73
N GLY A 498 -27.43 16.24 -15.23
CA GLY A 498 -28.41 17.21 -15.75
C GLY A 498 -29.18 18.00 -14.69
N GLY A 499 -28.77 17.91 -13.42
CA GLY A 499 -29.44 18.59 -12.30
C GLY A 499 -29.49 20.11 -12.45
N LEU A 500 -28.35 20.74 -12.78
CA LEU A 500 -28.24 22.18 -13.01
C LEU A 500 -29.18 22.66 -14.11
N CYS A 501 -29.17 21.98 -15.27
CA CYS A 501 -30.04 22.29 -16.40
C CYS A 501 -31.52 22.19 -16.03
N MET A 502 -31.90 21.16 -15.26
CA MET A 502 -33.29 20.96 -14.88
C MET A 502 -33.77 21.96 -13.83
N TYR A 503 -32.88 22.36 -12.92
CA TYR A 503 -33.18 23.39 -11.95
C TYR A 503 -33.37 24.75 -12.63
N LEU A 504 -32.46 25.13 -13.54
CA LEU A 504 -32.61 26.35 -14.37
C LEU A 504 -33.95 26.35 -15.14
N HIS A 505 -34.30 25.24 -15.78
CA HIS A 505 -35.56 25.10 -16.51
C HIS A 505 -36.81 25.30 -15.62
N ARG A 506 -36.71 24.92 -14.34
CA ARG A 506 -37.78 25.07 -13.35
C ARG A 506 -37.85 26.49 -12.78
N CYS A 507 -36.70 27.11 -12.51
CA CYS A 507 -36.60 28.50 -12.05
C CYS A 507 -37.11 29.49 -13.09
N PHE A 508 -36.93 29.18 -14.37
CA PHE A 508 -37.34 30.04 -15.48
C PHE A 508 -38.41 29.34 -16.35
N PRO A 509 -39.68 29.28 -15.91
CA PRO A 509 -40.73 28.54 -16.60
C PRO A 509 -41.25 29.21 -17.88
N LYS A 510 -40.85 30.46 -18.18
CA LYS A 510 -41.33 31.19 -19.36
C LYS A 510 -40.78 30.61 -20.67
N ALA A 511 -41.59 30.71 -21.73
CA ALA A 511 -41.30 30.08 -23.01
C ALA A 511 -40.04 30.61 -23.71
N SER A 512 -39.60 31.83 -23.35
CA SER A 512 -38.53 32.55 -24.02
C SER A 512 -37.11 32.16 -23.61
N ILE A 513 -36.93 31.37 -22.54
CA ILE A 513 -35.59 30.96 -22.08
C ILE A 513 -35.23 29.57 -22.63
N LEU A 514 -34.18 29.52 -23.45
CA LEU A 514 -33.61 28.29 -23.99
C LEU A 514 -32.36 27.89 -23.20
N ILE A 515 -32.26 26.62 -22.84
CA ILE A 515 -31.09 26.02 -22.19
C ILE A 515 -30.49 24.99 -23.14
N THR A 516 -29.22 25.19 -23.50
CA THR A 516 -28.45 24.25 -24.31
C THR A 516 -27.32 23.71 -23.45
N ALA A 517 -27.35 22.41 -23.17
CA ALA A 517 -26.24 21.71 -22.52
C ALA A 517 -25.32 21.09 -23.57
N VAL A 518 -24.01 21.19 -23.39
CA VAL A 518 -23.02 20.52 -24.24
C VAL A 518 -22.35 19.42 -23.44
N GLU A 519 -22.44 18.19 -23.93
CA GLU A 519 -21.85 17.01 -23.28
C GLU A 519 -20.98 16.27 -24.29
N ILE A 520 -19.73 16.01 -23.91
CA ILE A 520 -18.79 15.30 -24.79
C ILE A 520 -19.14 13.81 -24.90
N ASP A 521 -19.77 13.25 -23.86
CA ASP A 521 -20.00 11.83 -23.71
C ASP A 521 -21.49 11.44 -23.78
N TYR A 522 -21.88 10.81 -24.90
CA TYR A 522 -23.24 10.31 -25.11
C TYR A 522 -23.73 9.34 -24.02
N ALA A 523 -22.82 8.56 -23.41
CA ALA A 523 -23.19 7.66 -22.32
C ALA A 523 -23.70 8.45 -21.11
N ILE A 524 -23.17 9.65 -20.87
CA ILE A 524 -23.58 10.53 -19.77
C ILE A 524 -24.96 11.12 -20.01
N LEU A 525 -25.30 11.50 -21.25
CA LEU A 525 -26.68 11.86 -21.60
C LEU A 525 -27.67 10.70 -21.33
N THR A 526 -27.27 9.48 -21.66
CA THR A 526 -28.09 8.28 -21.39
C THR A 526 -28.28 8.07 -19.89
N VAL A 527 -27.21 8.25 -19.11
CA VAL A 527 -27.23 8.19 -17.64
C VAL A 527 -28.12 9.29 -17.04
N ALA A 528 -28.00 10.53 -17.50
CA ALA A 528 -28.83 11.64 -17.03
C ALA A 528 -30.32 11.34 -17.23
N LYS A 529 -30.71 10.90 -18.44
CA LYS A 529 -32.10 10.56 -18.77
C LYS A 529 -32.62 9.38 -17.95
N ARG A 530 -31.83 8.31 -17.86
CA ARG A 530 -32.25 7.05 -17.22
C ARG A 530 -32.24 7.14 -15.70
N CYS A 531 -31.17 7.69 -15.13
CA CYS A 531 -30.86 7.60 -13.70
C CYS A 531 -31.23 8.86 -12.92
N PHE A 532 -31.13 10.03 -13.55
CA PHE A 532 -31.33 11.33 -12.90
C PHE A 532 -32.61 12.04 -13.36
N ASN A 533 -33.48 11.34 -14.10
CA ASN A 533 -34.78 11.85 -14.53
C ASN A 533 -34.68 13.14 -15.38
N PHE A 534 -33.55 13.34 -16.05
CA PHE A 534 -33.32 14.43 -16.99
C PHE A 534 -34.24 14.32 -18.20
N VAL A 535 -34.79 15.44 -18.64
CA VAL A 535 -35.68 15.50 -19.81
C VAL A 535 -35.25 16.59 -20.78
N THR A 536 -35.32 16.27 -22.07
CA THR A 536 -35.15 17.24 -23.16
C THR A 536 -36.52 17.65 -23.68
N ASN A 537 -36.66 18.91 -24.07
CA ASN A 537 -37.86 19.47 -24.70
C ASN A 537 -37.46 20.69 -25.55
N ASP A 538 -38.43 21.44 -26.07
CA ASP A 538 -38.15 22.58 -26.95
C ASP A 538 -37.29 23.67 -26.29
N ARG A 539 -37.28 23.74 -24.95
CA ARG A 539 -36.51 24.70 -24.14
C ARG A 539 -35.25 24.11 -23.48
N VAL A 540 -35.06 22.79 -23.51
CA VAL A 540 -33.88 22.13 -22.92
C VAL A 540 -33.33 21.15 -23.95
N LYS A 541 -32.23 21.55 -24.57
CA LYS A 541 -31.53 20.79 -25.60
C LYS A 541 -30.19 20.30 -25.07
N VAL A 542 -29.73 19.20 -25.65
CA VAL A 542 -28.39 18.66 -25.38
C VAL A 542 -27.71 18.45 -26.72
N GLU A 543 -26.52 19.03 -26.86
CA GLU A 543 -25.62 18.84 -27.99
C GLU A 543 -24.48 17.92 -27.57
N ILE A 544 -24.25 16.87 -28.37
CA ILE A 544 -23.16 15.93 -28.13
C ILE A 544 -21.94 16.40 -28.90
N ALA A 545 -21.06 17.12 -28.21
CA ALA A 545 -19.91 17.78 -28.81
C ALA A 545 -18.82 18.09 -27.77
N ASP A 546 -17.62 18.35 -28.27
CA ASP A 546 -16.55 18.96 -27.46
C ASP A 546 -16.94 20.40 -27.09
N GLY A 547 -16.96 20.71 -25.79
CA GLY A 547 -17.38 22.03 -25.29
C GLY A 547 -16.46 23.18 -25.70
N ILE A 548 -15.14 22.93 -25.85
CA ILE A 548 -14.18 23.94 -26.31
C ILE A 548 -14.45 24.26 -27.78
N GLN A 549 -14.58 23.23 -28.61
CA GLN A 549 -14.85 23.41 -30.03
C GLN A 549 -16.22 24.07 -30.26
N PHE A 550 -17.24 23.65 -29.50
CA PHE A 550 -18.59 24.21 -29.59
C PHE A 550 -18.60 25.73 -29.35
N VAL A 551 -17.86 26.22 -28.33
CA VAL A 551 -17.77 27.66 -28.05
C VAL A 551 -16.98 28.40 -29.13
N LYS A 552 -15.92 27.80 -29.68
CA LYS A 552 -15.19 28.40 -30.82
C LYS A 552 -16.10 28.54 -32.04
N ASP A 553 -16.87 27.50 -32.35
CA ASP A 553 -17.81 27.52 -33.47
C ASP A 553 -18.93 28.54 -33.25
N ALA A 554 -19.45 28.65 -32.01
CA ALA A 554 -20.42 29.67 -31.65
C ALA A 554 -19.88 31.09 -31.88
N ALA A 555 -18.63 31.35 -31.46
CA ALA A 555 -17.96 32.62 -31.68
C ALA A 555 -17.79 32.94 -33.17
N THR A 556 -17.35 31.97 -33.97
CA THR A 556 -17.19 32.13 -35.43
C THR A 556 -18.53 32.37 -36.14
N ASN A 557 -19.59 31.71 -35.70
CA ASN A 557 -20.93 31.85 -36.27
C ASN A 557 -21.71 33.06 -35.72
N GLY A 558 -21.11 33.84 -34.81
CA GLY A 558 -21.75 35.01 -34.19
C GLY A 558 -22.91 34.65 -33.26
N LYS A 559 -23.01 33.40 -32.80
CA LYS A 559 -24.04 32.96 -31.86
C LYS A 559 -23.77 33.55 -30.49
N LYS A 560 -24.81 34.09 -29.85
CA LYS A 560 -24.73 34.78 -28.57
C LYS A 560 -25.55 34.08 -27.49
N TYR A 561 -25.04 34.09 -26.26
CA TYR A 561 -25.69 33.56 -25.07
C TYR A 561 -25.74 34.64 -23.99
N LYS A 562 -26.82 34.64 -23.22
CA LYS A 562 -26.98 35.52 -22.05
C LYS A 562 -26.12 35.06 -20.89
N ALA A 563 -25.99 33.74 -20.72
CA ALA A 563 -25.10 33.16 -19.73
C ALA A 563 -24.40 31.92 -20.30
N ILE A 564 -23.10 31.79 -20.01
CA ILE A 564 -22.30 30.59 -20.28
C ILE A 564 -21.81 30.05 -18.94
N LEU A 565 -22.23 28.85 -18.57
CA LEU A 565 -21.84 28.16 -17.34
C LEU A 565 -20.89 27.03 -17.71
N CYS A 566 -19.69 27.02 -17.14
CA CYS A 566 -18.70 25.97 -17.33
C CYS A 566 -18.61 25.08 -16.08
N ASP A 567 -19.10 23.85 -16.20
CA ASP A 567 -19.07 22.80 -15.18
C ASP A 567 -18.56 21.48 -15.81
N MET A 568 -17.51 21.59 -16.63
CA MET A 568 -16.91 20.46 -17.33
C MET A 568 -15.87 19.75 -16.46
N ASP A 569 -15.97 18.42 -16.39
CA ASP A 569 -14.99 17.55 -15.74
C ASP A 569 -13.69 17.46 -16.57
N ASN A 570 -12.56 17.44 -15.87
CA ASN A 570 -11.26 17.13 -16.45
C ASN A 570 -11.05 15.60 -16.45
N LYS A 571 -10.95 15.01 -17.65
CA LYS A 571 -10.74 13.58 -17.83
C LYS A 571 -9.31 13.11 -17.53
N ASP A 572 -8.36 14.05 -17.47
CA ASP A 572 -6.98 13.73 -17.12
C ASP A 572 -6.75 13.83 -15.61
N SER A 573 -6.74 12.66 -14.96
CA SER A 573 -6.49 12.53 -13.52
C SER A 573 -5.03 12.79 -13.10
N SER A 574 -4.11 13.01 -14.06
CA SER A 574 -2.72 13.36 -13.75
C SER A 574 -2.56 14.81 -13.28
N PHE A 575 -3.56 15.66 -13.55
CA PHE A 575 -3.59 17.04 -13.10
C PHE A 575 -4.42 17.18 -11.81
N GLY A 576 -3.88 17.91 -10.82
CA GLY A 576 -4.56 18.18 -9.55
C GLY A 576 -5.80 19.11 -9.64
N MET A 577 -6.30 19.41 -10.85
CA MET A 577 -7.54 20.15 -11.09
C MET A 577 -8.57 19.21 -11.69
N SER A 578 -9.74 19.10 -11.03
CA SER A 578 -10.84 18.26 -11.51
C SER A 578 -11.81 18.99 -12.45
N PHE A 579 -11.84 20.33 -12.43
CA PHE A 579 -12.74 21.16 -13.23
C PHE A 579 -12.08 22.52 -13.52
N PRO A 580 -12.16 23.10 -14.73
CA PRO A 580 -12.36 22.46 -16.04
C PRO A 580 -11.07 21.81 -16.58
N PRO A 581 -11.08 21.19 -17.78
CA PRO A 581 -9.85 20.86 -18.50
C PRO A 581 -8.96 22.09 -18.66
N LYS A 582 -7.63 21.91 -18.56
CA LYS A 582 -6.65 23.01 -18.61
C LYS A 582 -6.75 23.79 -19.91
N GLU A 583 -7.03 23.11 -21.02
CA GLU A 583 -7.22 23.64 -22.36
C GLU A 583 -8.34 24.69 -22.41
N PHE A 584 -9.36 24.56 -21.54
CA PHE A 584 -10.46 25.51 -21.47
C PHE A 584 -10.01 26.89 -20.97
N LEU A 585 -8.96 26.94 -20.14
CA LEU A 585 -8.42 28.18 -19.57
C LEU A 585 -7.44 28.90 -20.52
N GLU A 586 -7.22 28.38 -21.72
CA GLU A 586 -6.41 29.08 -22.72
C GLU A 586 -7.06 30.40 -23.14
N ILE A 587 -6.23 31.44 -23.31
CA ILE A 587 -6.67 32.77 -23.73
C ILE A 587 -7.47 32.71 -25.04
N SER A 588 -7.14 31.79 -25.95
CA SER A 588 -7.86 31.60 -27.21
C SER A 588 -9.32 31.19 -26.98
N VAL A 589 -9.56 30.28 -26.04
CA VAL A 589 -10.89 29.78 -25.66
C VAL A 589 -11.65 30.84 -24.88
N LEU A 590 -11.01 31.50 -23.91
CA LEU A 590 -11.63 32.58 -23.13
C LEU A 590 -12.07 33.75 -24.03
N ARG A 591 -11.32 34.05 -25.10
CA ARG A 591 -11.72 35.02 -26.13
C ARG A 591 -12.95 34.56 -26.90
N ALA A 592 -13.06 33.27 -27.23
CA ALA A 592 -14.25 32.71 -27.87
C ALA A 592 -15.48 32.74 -26.95
N VAL A 593 -15.30 32.45 -25.64
CA VAL A 593 -16.35 32.62 -24.62
C VAL A 593 -16.85 34.07 -24.60
N ALA A 594 -15.93 35.04 -24.47
CA ALA A 594 -16.28 36.46 -24.48
C ALA A 594 -16.97 36.89 -25.79
N ALA A 595 -16.49 36.41 -26.93
CA ALA A 595 -17.09 36.65 -28.23
C ALA A 595 -18.46 35.96 -28.42
N SER A 596 -18.82 34.99 -27.58
CA SER A 596 -20.11 34.30 -27.60
C SER A 596 -21.10 34.84 -26.56
N LEU A 597 -20.73 35.84 -25.76
CA LEU A 597 -21.65 36.49 -24.81
C LEU A 597 -22.38 37.69 -25.43
N THR A 598 -23.59 37.96 -24.95
CA THR A 598 -24.26 39.26 -25.14
C THR A 598 -23.48 40.36 -24.40
N GLN A 599 -23.77 41.63 -24.71
CA GLN A 599 -23.04 42.77 -24.14
C GLN A 599 -23.12 42.83 -22.60
N ASP A 600 -24.22 42.33 -22.03
CA ASP A 600 -24.51 42.26 -20.60
C ASP A 600 -24.53 40.82 -20.06
N GLY A 601 -23.99 39.88 -20.84
CA GLY A 601 -23.98 38.46 -20.51
C GLY A 601 -22.93 38.09 -19.47
N LEU A 602 -23.14 36.95 -18.81
CA LEU A 602 -22.25 36.42 -17.78
C LEU A 602 -21.55 35.12 -18.19
N PHE A 603 -20.27 35.02 -17.88
CA PHE A 603 -19.55 33.75 -17.84
C PHE A 603 -19.34 33.33 -16.39
N ILE A 604 -19.70 32.09 -16.06
CA ILE A 604 -19.62 31.52 -14.72
C ILE A 604 -18.83 30.21 -14.81
N LEU A 605 -17.82 30.06 -13.97
CA LEU A 605 -16.88 28.93 -14.00
C LEU A 605 -16.86 28.20 -12.65
N ASN A 606 -17.01 26.87 -12.67
CA ASN A 606 -16.63 25.99 -11.57
C ASN A 606 -15.11 25.73 -11.66
N LEU A 607 -14.37 26.04 -10.59
CA LEU A 607 -12.91 25.92 -10.53
C LEU A 607 -12.45 25.33 -9.19
#